data_AF-A0A177DS10-F1
#
_entry.id   AF-A0A177DS10-F1
#
_cell.length_a   1.000
_cell.length_b   1.000
_cell.length_c   1.000
_cell.angle_alpha   90.00
_cell.angle_beta   90.00
_cell.angle_gamma   90.00
#
_symmetry.space_group_name_H-M   'P 1'
#
loop_
_entity.id
_entity.type
_entity.pdbx_description
1 polymer ?
#
loop_
_entity_poly.entity_id
_entity_poly.type
_entity_poly.pdbx_seq_one_letter_code
_entity_poly.pdbx_strand_id
1 'polypeptide(L)'
;MNYIRRSKTHILPFADHAGKEALMVFDGTETCPLPPLYSFSFYFTHEAVNSGNVHPTEFLRAIIQDTPFVSYPCPFRLEIYFLPMPGATAEKCDEACIAHYEEEKKGRGIYHRQIMALKASIRSGRSSSTDRGRLPGFVSSYVEDRSYDYHRGLLYSYQGADWRTDEQLVRRIKFNAIPHAENSLMADEVKEDEFTPIRVTLQAIKKSDTAGHVGEWMFYNAHGPTECITNGPWQEAEERGWTTWQE
;
A
#
# COMPACT_ATOMS: atom_id res chain seq x y z
N MET A 1 -2.69 33.96 -9.69
CA MET A 1 -1.71 33.24 -10.53
C MET A 1 -1.93 31.76 -10.33
N ASN A 2 -2.46 31.06 -11.34
CA ASN A 2 -2.62 29.60 -11.28
C ASN A 2 -1.26 28.98 -11.63
N TYR A 3 -0.50 28.55 -10.63
CA TYR A 3 0.65 27.70 -10.86
C TYR A 3 0.13 26.34 -11.32
N ILE A 4 0.45 25.96 -12.56
CA ILE A 4 0.27 24.58 -13.02
C ILE A 4 1.23 23.73 -12.20
N ARG A 5 0.73 23.01 -11.18
CA ARG A 5 1.52 22.02 -10.45
C ARG A 5 1.78 20.86 -11.40
N ARG A 6 3.06 20.63 -11.74
CA ARG A 6 3.47 19.45 -12.51
C ARG A 6 3.49 18.24 -11.59
N SER A 7 2.82 17.17 -12.01
CA SER A 7 2.86 15.89 -11.33
C SER A 7 3.99 15.02 -11.88
N LYS A 8 4.59 14.20 -11.01
CA LYS A 8 5.62 13.23 -11.36
C LYS A 8 5.48 11.99 -10.47
N THR A 9 5.83 10.83 -11.01
CA THR A 9 6.06 9.62 -10.22
C THR A 9 7.38 9.72 -9.45
N HIS A 10 7.30 9.72 -8.13
CA HIS A 10 8.44 9.68 -7.22
C HIS A 10 8.82 8.23 -6.90
N ILE A 11 10.12 7.96 -6.86
CA ILE A 11 10.70 6.67 -6.45
C ILE A 11 11.71 6.98 -5.34
N LEU A 12 11.41 6.54 -4.13
CA LEU A 12 12.25 6.77 -2.96
C LEU A 12 12.78 5.41 -2.44
N PRO A 13 14.08 5.13 -2.53
CA PRO A 13 14.64 3.94 -1.91
C PRO A 13 14.62 4.08 -0.38
N PHE A 14 14.37 2.98 0.30
CA PHE A 14 14.46 2.88 1.75
C PHE A 14 14.97 1.52 2.19
N ALA A 15 15.40 1.42 3.44
CA ALA A 15 15.79 0.14 4.05
C ALA A 15 14.59 -0.43 4.82
N ASP A 16 14.28 -1.69 4.57
CA ASP A 16 13.31 -2.48 5.33
C ASP A 16 13.84 -2.74 6.77
N HIS A 17 13.02 -3.38 7.62
CA HIS A 17 13.34 -3.71 9.01
C HIS A 17 14.57 -4.62 9.14
N ALA A 18 14.92 -5.37 8.09
CA ALA A 18 16.09 -6.22 8.01
C ALA A 18 17.30 -5.52 7.35
N GLY A 19 17.16 -4.24 6.97
CA GLY A 19 18.20 -3.45 6.31
C GLY A 19 18.35 -3.72 4.82
N LYS A 20 17.42 -4.47 4.19
CA LYS A 20 17.44 -4.70 2.74
C LYS A 20 16.75 -3.56 2.01
N GLU A 21 17.14 -3.36 0.77
CA GLU A 21 16.58 -2.29 -0.05
C GLU A 21 15.12 -2.59 -0.45
N ALA A 22 14.29 -1.56 -0.34
CA ALA A 22 12.91 -1.52 -0.77
C ALA A 22 12.63 -0.16 -1.45
N LEU A 23 11.52 -0.07 -2.20
CA LEU A 23 11.17 1.13 -2.95
C LEU A 23 9.79 1.66 -2.53
N MET A 24 9.69 2.96 -2.32
CA MET A 24 8.41 3.65 -2.19
C MET A 24 8.09 4.38 -3.49
N VAL A 25 6.92 4.12 -4.07
CA VAL A 25 6.52 4.63 -5.38
C VAL A 25 5.16 5.28 -5.29
N PHE A 26 5.03 6.53 -5.76
CA PHE A 26 3.77 7.27 -5.74
C PHE A 26 3.78 8.42 -6.75
N ASP A 27 2.60 8.86 -7.17
CA ASP A 27 2.47 10.11 -7.91
C ASP A 27 2.27 11.28 -6.94
N GLY A 28 2.95 12.40 -7.21
CA GLY A 28 2.84 13.62 -6.41
C GLY A 28 3.36 14.84 -7.16
N THR A 29 3.34 15.99 -6.50
CA THR A 29 3.85 17.23 -7.10
C THR A 29 5.37 17.14 -7.27
N GLU A 30 5.89 17.60 -8.41
CA GLU A 30 7.32 17.52 -8.75
C GLU A 30 8.21 18.21 -7.69
N THR A 31 7.73 19.32 -7.12
CA THR A 31 8.45 20.13 -6.14
C THR A 31 8.30 19.66 -4.69
N CYS A 32 7.42 18.70 -4.42
CA CYS A 32 7.07 18.27 -3.07
C CYS A 32 6.92 16.74 -3.02
N PRO A 33 8.00 15.99 -2.74
CA PRO A 33 7.98 14.52 -2.74
C PRO A 33 7.36 13.96 -1.44
N LEU A 34 6.25 14.52 -0.96
CA LEU A 34 5.58 14.03 0.23
C LEU A 34 4.76 12.78 -0.11
N PRO A 35 5.12 11.58 0.39
CA PRO A 35 4.37 10.37 0.08
C PRO A 35 2.95 10.41 0.67
N PRO A 36 1.90 9.95 -0.05
CA PRO A 36 0.56 9.77 0.51
C PRO A 36 0.56 8.83 1.73
N LEU A 37 -0.36 9.02 2.68
CA LEU A 37 -0.43 8.18 3.89
C LEU A 37 -1.06 6.80 3.66
N TYR A 38 -1.98 6.68 2.70
CA TYR A 38 -2.57 5.40 2.34
C TYR A 38 -1.57 4.60 1.48
N SER A 39 -1.33 3.35 1.83
CA SER A 39 -0.26 2.53 1.22
C SER A 39 -0.74 1.15 0.86
N PHE A 40 -0.08 0.52 -0.12
CA PHE A 40 -0.14 -0.93 -0.36
C PHE A 40 1.26 -1.52 -0.38
N SER A 41 1.45 -2.64 0.31
CA SER A 41 2.70 -3.41 0.25
C SER A 41 2.65 -4.41 -0.91
N PHE A 42 3.68 -4.41 -1.73
CA PHE A 42 3.83 -5.27 -2.89
C PHE A 42 5.17 -6.01 -2.84
N TYR A 43 5.13 -7.33 -2.89
CA TYR A 43 6.30 -8.19 -2.76
C TYR A 43 6.64 -8.84 -4.09
N PHE A 44 7.90 -8.77 -4.49
CA PHE A 44 8.47 -9.60 -5.55
C PHE A 44 9.30 -10.71 -4.89
N THR A 45 8.95 -11.98 -5.16
CA THR A 45 9.59 -13.13 -4.49
C THR A 45 10.44 -13.99 -5.42
N HIS A 46 10.48 -13.67 -6.71
CA HIS A 46 11.35 -14.34 -7.66
C HIS A 46 12.80 -13.86 -7.53
N GLU A 47 13.76 -14.78 -7.55
CA GLU A 47 15.19 -14.49 -7.32
C GLU A 47 15.82 -13.53 -8.33
N ALA A 48 15.30 -13.53 -9.56
CA ALA A 48 15.76 -12.64 -10.63
C ALA A 48 15.31 -11.18 -10.45
N VAL A 49 14.36 -10.88 -9.55
CA VAL A 49 13.77 -9.54 -9.42
C VAL A 49 14.43 -8.75 -8.29
N ASN A 50 14.80 -7.50 -8.58
CA ASN A 50 15.37 -6.55 -7.63
C ASN A 50 15.01 -5.10 -8.02
N SER A 51 15.48 -4.14 -7.22
CA SER A 51 15.23 -2.71 -7.42
C SER A 51 15.69 -2.18 -8.78
N GLY A 52 16.73 -2.76 -9.37
CA GLY A 52 17.32 -2.35 -10.64
C GLY A 52 16.52 -2.78 -11.86
N ASN A 53 15.65 -3.78 -11.75
CA ASN A 53 14.92 -4.35 -12.90
C ASN A 53 13.40 -4.42 -12.73
N VAL A 54 12.83 -3.95 -11.62
CA VAL A 54 11.38 -3.95 -11.40
C VAL A 54 10.63 -2.89 -12.20
N HIS A 55 11.34 -1.88 -12.74
CA HIS A 55 10.76 -0.75 -13.50
C HIS A 55 9.58 -0.07 -12.76
N PRO A 56 9.82 0.52 -11.57
CA PRO A 56 8.75 0.93 -10.64
C PRO A 56 7.74 1.93 -11.22
N THR A 57 8.16 2.85 -12.08
CA THR A 57 7.25 3.79 -12.76
C THR A 57 6.31 3.09 -13.74
N GLU A 58 6.82 2.15 -14.54
CA GLU A 58 6.00 1.36 -15.45
C GLU A 58 5.04 0.46 -14.66
N PHE A 59 5.50 -0.08 -13.54
CA PHE A 59 4.70 -0.92 -12.67
C PHE A 59 3.52 -0.16 -12.04
N LEU A 60 3.77 1.01 -11.45
CA LEU A 60 2.68 1.86 -10.94
C LEU A 60 1.71 2.26 -12.06
N ARG A 61 2.22 2.61 -13.25
CA ARG A 61 1.38 2.93 -14.40
C ARG A 61 0.50 1.75 -14.79
N ALA A 62 1.03 0.53 -14.83
CA ALA A 62 0.25 -0.67 -15.16
C ALA A 62 -0.88 -0.92 -14.15
N ILE A 63 -0.63 -0.67 -12.85
CA ILE A 63 -1.65 -0.77 -11.81
C ILE A 63 -2.75 0.30 -12.00
N ILE A 64 -2.40 1.53 -12.38
CA ILE A 64 -3.36 2.63 -12.50
C ILE A 64 -4.13 2.60 -13.82
N GLN A 65 -3.45 2.28 -14.91
CA GLN A 65 -4.02 2.32 -16.25
C GLN A 65 -5.22 1.38 -16.38
N ASP A 66 -6.25 1.83 -17.11
CA ASP A 66 -7.49 1.07 -17.35
C ASP A 66 -8.30 0.74 -16.07
N THR A 67 -8.09 1.51 -14.99
CA THR A 67 -8.84 1.40 -13.73
C THR A 67 -9.56 2.70 -13.37
N PRO A 68 -10.45 2.68 -12.36
CA PRO A 68 -11.11 3.90 -11.89
C PRO A 68 -10.15 5.00 -11.41
N PHE A 69 -8.90 4.69 -11.02
CA PHE A 69 -7.91 5.69 -10.64
C PHE A 69 -7.69 6.78 -11.71
N VAL A 70 -7.91 6.47 -13.00
CA VAL A 70 -7.77 7.45 -14.10
C VAL A 70 -8.87 8.50 -14.06
N SER A 71 -10.10 8.09 -13.72
CA SER A 71 -11.27 8.99 -13.70
C SER A 71 -11.50 9.61 -12.31
N TYR A 72 -11.10 8.90 -11.27
CA TYR A 72 -11.24 9.28 -9.86
C TYR A 72 -9.89 9.13 -9.15
N PRO A 73 -8.95 10.06 -9.36
CA PRO A 73 -7.64 9.96 -8.74
C PRO A 73 -7.76 10.00 -7.21
N CYS A 74 -7.23 8.97 -6.53
CA CYS A 74 -7.06 8.97 -5.09
C CYS A 74 -5.58 8.74 -4.74
N PRO A 75 -4.93 9.64 -3.97
CA PRO A 75 -3.52 9.50 -3.63
C PRO A 75 -3.22 8.25 -2.79
N PHE A 76 -2.30 7.42 -3.27
CA PHE A 76 -1.75 6.28 -2.54
C PHE A 76 -0.26 6.13 -2.83
N ARG A 77 0.43 5.32 -2.02
CA ARG A 77 1.80 4.88 -2.29
C ARG A 77 1.89 3.36 -2.37
N LEU A 78 2.76 2.87 -3.24
CA LEU A 78 3.23 1.49 -3.21
C LEU A 78 4.50 1.40 -2.40
N GLU A 79 4.61 0.38 -1.58
CA GLU A 79 5.85 -0.02 -0.93
C GLU A 79 6.26 -1.38 -1.49
N ILE A 80 7.29 -1.38 -2.33
CA ILE A 80 7.77 -2.53 -3.08
C ILE A 80 8.94 -3.16 -2.31
N TYR A 81 8.79 -4.43 -1.96
CA TYR A 81 9.77 -5.23 -1.23
C TYR A 81 10.29 -6.36 -2.12
N PHE A 82 11.58 -6.69 -1.98
CA PHE A 82 12.22 -7.78 -2.69
C PHE A 82 12.58 -8.90 -1.71
N LEU A 83 11.82 -9.99 -1.76
CA LEU A 83 11.96 -11.12 -0.85
C LEU A 83 12.19 -12.42 -1.63
N PRO A 84 13.37 -12.57 -2.28
CA PRO A 84 13.65 -13.71 -3.15
C PRO A 84 13.64 -15.02 -2.37
N MET A 85 12.86 -16.00 -2.83
CA MET A 85 12.73 -17.31 -2.18
C MET A 85 12.82 -18.46 -3.19
N PRO A 86 14.04 -18.82 -3.62
CA PRO A 86 14.24 -19.84 -4.64
C PRO A 86 13.72 -21.21 -4.18
N GLY A 87 12.93 -21.85 -5.05
CA GLY A 87 12.37 -23.18 -4.79
C GLY A 87 11.27 -23.24 -3.72
N ALA A 88 10.81 -22.10 -3.19
CA ALA A 88 9.69 -22.06 -2.26
C ALA A 88 8.36 -22.25 -3.00
N THR A 89 7.38 -22.85 -2.32
CA THR A 89 6.00 -22.90 -2.83
C THR A 89 5.33 -21.54 -2.69
N ALA A 90 4.23 -21.34 -3.40
CA ALA A 90 3.51 -20.08 -3.35
C ALA A 90 3.01 -19.75 -1.93
N GLU A 91 2.59 -20.75 -1.17
CA GLU A 91 2.10 -20.61 0.20
C GLU A 91 3.22 -20.17 1.15
N LYS A 92 4.41 -20.76 1.02
CA LYS A 92 5.58 -20.34 1.80
C LYS A 92 5.97 -18.90 1.48
N CYS A 93 5.88 -18.50 0.20
CA CYS A 93 6.04 -17.10 -0.21
C CYS A 93 5.03 -16.18 0.47
N ASP A 94 3.75 -16.56 0.49
CA ASP A 94 2.71 -15.76 1.11
C ASP A 94 2.94 -15.61 2.63
N GLU A 95 3.29 -16.71 3.32
CA GLU A 95 3.62 -16.70 4.76
C GLU A 95 4.82 -15.80 5.07
N ALA A 96 5.89 -15.89 4.28
CA ALA A 96 7.08 -15.06 4.45
C ALA A 96 6.78 -13.56 4.20
N CYS A 97 5.95 -13.24 3.21
CA CYS A 97 5.51 -11.87 2.95
C CYS A 97 4.66 -11.32 4.10
N ILE A 98 3.76 -12.12 4.67
CA ILE A 98 2.95 -11.75 5.84
C ILE A 98 3.85 -11.48 7.06
N ALA A 99 4.77 -12.39 7.36
CA ALA A 99 5.69 -12.22 8.49
C ALA A 99 6.55 -10.95 8.34
N HIS A 100 7.06 -10.70 7.14
CA HIS A 100 7.79 -9.48 6.84
C HIS A 100 6.91 -8.23 7.02
N TYR A 101 5.68 -8.25 6.50
CA TYR A 101 4.75 -7.13 6.63
C TYR A 101 4.48 -6.78 8.10
N GLU A 102 4.29 -7.79 8.96
CA GLU A 102 4.01 -7.57 10.37
C GLU A 102 5.20 -6.95 11.11
N GLU A 103 6.43 -7.38 10.84
CA GLU A 103 7.62 -6.77 11.44
C GLU A 103 7.83 -5.32 10.95
N GLU A 104 7.58 -5.04 9.66
CA GLU A 104 7.57 -3.65 9.15
C GLU A 104 6.55 -2.78 9.88
N LYS A 105 5.31 -3.26 9.95
CA LYS A 105 4.19 -2.53 10.57
C LYS A 105 4.42 -2.32 12.06
N LYS A 106 5.00 -3.30 12.75
CA LYS A 106 5.38 -3.20 14.16
C LYS A 106 6.50 -2.18 14.39
N GLY A 107 7.51 -2.15 13.51
CA GLY A 107 8.62 -1.20 13.60
C GLY A 107 8.21 0.24 13.28
N ARG A 108 7.39 0.44 12.24
CA ARG A 108 6.98 1.77 11.76
C ARG A 108 5.69 2.29 12.38
N GLY A 109 4.83 1.42 12.89
CA GLY A 109 3.51 1.80 13.39
C GLY A 109 2.53 2.16 12.28
N ILE A 110 1.52 2.97 12.60
CA ILE A 110 0.40 3.32 11.72
C ILE A 110 0.35 4.82 11.41
N TYR A 111 -0.20 5.19 10.24
CA TYR A 111 -0.19 6.58 9.74
C TYR A 111 -0.90 7.61 10.63
N HIS A 112 -1.67 7.17 11.64
CA HIS A 112 -2.42 8.05 12.53
C HIS A 112 -1.50 8.98 13.34
N ARG A 113 -0.28 8.53 13.65
CA ARG A 113 0.72 9.35 14.36
C ARG A 113 1.10 10.58 13.55
N GLN A 114 1.29 10.43 12.24
CA GLN A 114 1.61 11.50 11.31
C GLN A 114 0.49 12.54 11.22
N ILE A 115 -0.78 12.08 11.17
CA ILE A 115 -1.94 12.99 11.19
C ILE A 115 -1.98 13.77 12.50
N MET A 116 -1.70 13.11 13.63
CA MET A 116 -1.67 13.77 14.95
C MET A 116 -0.52 14.77 15.07
N ALA A 117 0.66 14.44 14.53
CA ALA A 117 1.82 15.32 14.47
C ALA A 117 1.53 16.56 13.61
N LEU A 118 0.90 16.39 12.44
CA LEU A 118 0.44 17.51 11.61
C LEU A 118 -0.52 18.42 12.38
N LYS A 119 -1.55 17.85 13.02
CA LYS A 119 -2.51 18.63 13.82
C LYS A 119 -1.83 19.40 14.96
N ALA A 120 -0.83 18.80 15.62
CA ALA A 120 -0.05 19.48 16.65
C ALA A 120 0.83 20.60 16.09
N SER A 121 1.43 20.39 14.92
CA SER A 121 2.21 21.41 14.20
C SER A 121 1.34 22.61 13.81
N ILE A 122 0.12 22.37 13.32
CA ILE A 122 -0.86 23.42 13.01
C ILE A 122 -1.20 24.22 14.28
N ARG A 123 -1.54 23.56 15.38
CA ARG A 123 -1.88 24.23 16.65
C ARG A 123 -0.74 25.06 17.23
N SER A 124 0.50 24.64 17.02
CA SER A 124 1.69 25.34 17.56
C SER A 124 2.23 26.42 16.63
N GLY A 125 1.71 26.56 15.42
CA GLY A 125 2.19 27.53 14.43
C GLY A 125 3.63 27.28 13.95
N ARG A 126 4.24 26.14 14.29
CA ARG A 126 5.60 25.80 13.88
C ARG A 126 5.59 25.35 12.42
N SER A 127 6.33 26.05 11.57
CA SER A 127 6.67 25.54 10.23
C SER A 127 7.55 24.30 10.35
N SER A 128 7.52 23.45 9.32
CA SER A 128 8.21 22.15 9.24
C SER A 128 9.53 22.14 10.03
N SER A 129 9.59 21.35 11.11
CA SER A 129 10.88 21.10 11.76
C SER A 129 11.80 20.41 10.77
N THR A 130 13.08 20.81 10.77
CA THR A 130 14.20 20.17 10.08
C THR A 130 14.52 18.77 10.61
N ASP A 131 13.54 18.11 11.25
CA ASP A 131 13.72 16.77 11.78
C ASP A 131 13.91 15.80 10.62
N ARG A 132 14.79 14.82 10.84
CA ARG A 132 15.02 13.73 9.89
C ARG A 132 13.68 13.05 9.65
N GLY A 133 13.09 13.30 8.48
CA GLY A 133 11.82 12.71 8.08
C GLY A 133 11.82 11.21 8.29
N ARG A 134 10.70 10.67 8.77
CA ARG A 134 10.50 9.23 8.90
C ARG A 134 9.61 8.72 7.77
N LEU A 135 9.74 7.43 7.49
CA LEU A 135 8.80 6.75 6.61
C LEU A 135 7.38 6.85 7.22
N PRO A 136 6.33 7.05 6.41
CA PRO A 136 4.98 7.12 6.93
C PRO A 136 4.56 5.77 7.54
N GLY A 137 3.70 5.76 8.55
CA GLY A 137 3.17 4.51 9.10
C GLY A 137 2.30 3.75 8.11
N PHE A 138 1.98 2.51 8.48
CA PHE A 138 1.12 1.61 7.70
C PHE A 138 -0.36 1.96 7.84
N VAL A 139 -1.17 1.41 6.92
CA VAL A 139 -2.63 1.37 7.05
C VAL A 139 -3.02 0.53 8.27
N SER A 140 -3.88 1.08 9.13
CA SER A 140 -4.31 0.42 10.36
C SER A 140 -5.11 -0.85 10.06
N SER A 141 -6.05 -0.77 9.12
CA SER A 141 -6.92 -1.85 8.65
C SER A 141 -7.37 -1.56 7.22
N TYR A 142 -7.41 -2.58 6.36
CA TYR A 142 -7.98 -2.48 5.00
C TYR A 142 -9.46 -2.87 4.93
N VAL A 143 -10.08 -3.23 6.06
CA VAL A 143 -11.52 -3.49 6.14
C VAL A 143 -12.31 -2.22 5.82
N GLU A 144 -12.99 -2.22 4.68
CA GLU A 144 -13.90 -1.15 4.25
C GLU A 144 -15.31 -1.36 4.82
N ASP A 145 -15.87 -2.56 4.63
CA ASP A 145 -17.18 -2.96 5.15
C ASP A 145 -17.06 -4.29 5.90
N ARG A 146 -17.40 -4.28 7.20
CA ARG A 146 -17.36 -5.46 8.08
C ARG A 146 -18.41 -6.52 7.73
N SER A 147 -19.36 -6.17 6.86
CA SER A 147 -20.36 -7.09 6.33
C SER A 147 -19.77 -8.09 5.35
N TYR A 148 -18.65 -7.74 4.69
CA TYR A 148 -18.06 -8.56 3.62
C TYR A 148 -16.55 -8.74 3.74
N ASP A 149 -15.87 -7.95 4.57
CA ASP A 149 -14.43 -8.02 4.79
C ASP A 149 -14.09 -8.10 6.27
N TYR A 150 -13.34 -9.13 6.63
CA TYR A 150 -12.95 -9.40 8.02
C TYR A 150 -11.44 -9.55 8.17
N HIS A 151 -10.63 -9.21 7.17
CA HIS A 151 -9.16 -9.28 7.28
C HIS A 151 -8.54 -7.90 7.45
N ARG A 152 -7.84 -7.68 8.56
CA ARG A 152 -7.19 -6.38 8.83
C ARG A 152 -5.97 -6.14 7.94
N GLY A 153 -5.28 -7.21 7.55
CA GLY A 153 -4.07 -7.18 6.73
C GLY A 153 -4.39 -7.40 5.25
N LEU A 154 -3.68 -6.67 4.39
CA LEU A 154 -3.71 -6.82 2.94
C LEU A 154 -2.30 -6.56 2.40
N LEU A 155 -1.82 -7.48 1.57
CA LEU A 155 -0.61 -7.29 0.77
C LEU A 155 -0.77 -7.99 -0.58
N TYR A 156 0.14 -7.70 -1.50
CA TYR A 156 0.19 -8.30 -2.82
C TYR A 156 1.55 -8.97 -3.03
N SER A 157 1.58 -10.15 -3.64
CA SER A 157 2.83 -10.83 -4.00
C SER A 157 2.84 -11.24 -5.47
N TYR A 158 3.99 -11.12 -6.12
CA TYR A 158 4.24 -11.54 -7.49
C TYR A 158 5.49 -12.42 -7.53
N GLN A 159 5.36 -13.59 -8.15
CA GLN A 159 6.38 -14.65 -8.08
C GLN A 159 7.01 -14.96 -9.46
N GLY A 160 6.66 -14.19 -10.50
CA GLY A 160 7.27 -14.30 -11.82
C GLY A 160 8.57 -13.53 -11.93
N ALA A 161 9.33 -13.78 -12.99
CA ALA A 161 10.65 -13.20 -13.22
C ALA A 161 10.58 -11.81 -13.89
N ASP A 162 9.55 -11.56 -14.71
CA ASP A 162 9.30 -10.26 -15.32
C ASP A 162 7.79 -10.04 -15.48
N TRP A 163 7.24 -9.21 -14.59
CA TRP A 163 5.82 -8.87 -14.57
C TRP A 163 5.28 -8.26 -15.86
N ARG A 164 6.15 -7.76 -16.75
CA ARG A 164 5.73 -7.14 -18.01
C ARG A 164 5.40 -8.16 -19.07
N THR A 165 6.11 -9.29 -19.08
CA THR A 165 6.05 -10.31 -20.15
C THR A 165 5.40 -11.60 -19.69
N ASP A 166 5.50 -11.91 -18.41
CA ASP A 166 4.91 -13.11 -17.84
C ASP A 166 3.39 -12.97 -17.75
N GLU A 167 2.68 -14.08 -17.94
CA GLU A 167 1.22 -14.16 -17.73
C GLU A 167 0.84 -14.53 -16.29
N GLN A 168 1.81 -14.48 -15.37
CA GLN A 168 1.59 -14.88 -13.99
C GLN A 168 0.66 -13.88 -13.27
N LEU A 169 -0.24 -14.42 -12.47
CA LEU A 169 -1.16 -13.60 -11.67
C LEU A 169 -0.52 -13.17 -10.35
N VAL A 170 -0.85 -11.96 -9.94
CA VAL A 170 -0.56 -11.42 -8.61
C VAL A 170 -1.44 -12.12 -7.60
N ARG A 171 -0.86 -12.46 -6.47
CA ARG A 171 -1.57 -13.01 -5.32
C ARG A 171 -1.94 -11.84 -4.42
N ARG A 172 -3.23 -11.55 -4.32
CA ARG A 172 -3.79 -10.63 -3.32
C ARG A 172 -4.08 -11.43 -2.06
N ILE A 173 -3.37 -11.11 -0.98
CA ILE A 173 -3.34 -11.88 0.25
C ILE A 173 -3.96 -11.04 1.37
N LYS A 174 -5.09 -11.51 1.87
CA LYS A 174 -5.79 -10.98 3.04
C LYS A 174 -5.48 -11.86 4.24
N PHE A 175 -5.15 -11.25 5.38
CA PHE A 175 -4.72 -11.96 6.58
C PHE A 175 -5.10 -11.19 7.85
N ASN A 176 -4.86 -11.78 9.02
CA ASN A 176 -5.34 -11.30 10.31
C ASN A 176 -6.87 -11.15 10.33
N ALA A 177 -7.55 -12.29 10.18
CA ALA A 177 -9.00 -12.38 10.30
C ALA A 177 -9.47 -11.84 11.67
N ILE A 178 -10.48 -10.98 11.67
CA ILE A 178 -11.17 -10.49 12.86
C ILE A 178 -11.98 -11.66 13.40
N PRO A 179 -11.82 -12.03 14.68
CA PRO A 179 -12.61 -13.10 15.27
C PRO A 179 -14.11 -12.83 15.14
N HIS A 180 -14.89 -13.86 14.84
CA HIS A 180 -16.34 -13.77 14.68
C HIS A 180 -17.03 -13.13 15.89
N ALA A 181 -16.55 -13.42 17.11
CA ALA A 181 -17.04 -12.83 18.36
C ALA A 181 -16.88 -11.30 18.45
N GLU A 182 -15.93 -10.72 17.71
CA GLU A 182 -15.77 -9.26 17.60
C GLU A 182 -16.63 -8.65 16.47
N ASN A 183 -17.26 -9.47 15.64
CA ASN A 183 -18.10 -9.04 14.52
C ASN A 183 -19.59 -9.18 14.88
N SER A 184 -20.08 -8.26 15.72
CA SER A 184 -21.43 -8.28 16.32
C SER A 184 -22.59 -8.19 15.32
N LEU A 185 -22.31 -7.97 14.02
CA LEU A 185 -23.32 -7.79 12.98
C LEU A 185 -23.65 -9.08 12.21
N MET A 186 -22.86 -10.15 12.38
CA MET A 186 -22.91 -11.35 11.54
C MET A 186 -23.00 -12.66 12.33
N ALA A 187 -23.30 -12.58 13.63
CA ALA A 187 -23.30 -13.72 14.56
C ALA A 187 -24.21 -14.89 14.13
N ASP A 188 -25.22 -14.63 13.30
CA ASP A 188 -26.24 -15.61 12.93
C ASP A 188 -26.18 -16.09 11.47
N GLU A 189 -25.35 -15.51 10.59
CA GLU A 189 -25.40 -15.80 9.13
C GLU A 189 -24.13 -16.38 8.50
N VAL A 190 -22.95 -16.25 9.12
CA VAL A 190 -21.68 -16.73 8.53
C VAL A 190 -21.27 -18.05 9.16
N LYS A 191 -21.14 -19.11 8.35
CA LYS A 191 -20.64 -20.41 8.81
C LYS A 191 -19.19 -20.26 9.27
N GLU A 192 -18.86 -20.85 10.42
CA GLU A 192 -17.52 -20.83 11.03
C GLU A 192 -16.40 -21.27 10.04
N ASP A 193 -16.72 -22.17 9.11
CA ASP A 193 -15.84 -22.68 8.06
C ASP A 193 -15.40 -21.63 7.00
N GLU A 194 -16.06 -20.46 6.92
CA GLU A 194 -15.66 -19.37 5.99
C GLU A 194 -14.59 -18.44 6.59
N PHE A 195 -14.30 -18.52 7.89
CA PHE A 195 -13.26 -17.71 8.55
C PHE A 195 -11.87 -18.34 8.40
N THR A 196 -11.35 -18.34 7.17
CA THR A 196 -9.94 -18.70 6.96
C THR A 196 -9.01 -17.58 7.47
N PRO A 197 -7.95 -17.89 8.23
CA PRO A 197 -7.01 -16.88 8.74
C PRO A 197 -6.33 -16.08 7.63
N ILE A 198 -6.15 -16.72 6.47
CA ILE A 198 -5.54 -16.16 5.26
C ILE A 198 -6.45 -16.48 4.07
N ARG A 199 -6.76 -15.46 3.27
CA ARG A 199 -7.51 -15.58 2.01
C ARG A 199 -6.65 -15.08 0.86
N VAL A 200 -6.45 -15.92 -0.15
CA VAL A 200 -5.69 -15.58 -1.36
C VAL A 200 -6.63 -15.50 -2.56
N THR A 201 -6.48 -14.45 -3.36
CA THR A 201 -7.16 -14.28 -4.65
C THR A 201 -6.14 -13.92 -5.72
N LEU A 202 -6.35 -14.38 -6.95
CA LEU A 202 -5.44 -14.14 -8.06
C LEU A 202 -5.95 -12.97 -8.93
N GLN A 203 -5.04 -12.07 -9.32
CA GLN A 203 -5.35 -10.84 -10.03
C GLN A 203 -4.33 -10.57 -11.14
N ALA A 204 -4.77 -9.94 -12.22
CA ALA A 204 -3.87 -9.52 -13.29
C ALA A 204 -3.28 -8.14 -12.97
N ILE A 205 -2.02 -7.91 -13.34
CA ILE A 205 -1.36 -6.59 -13.21
C ILE A 205 -1.91 -5.60 -14.23
N LYS A 206 -2.21 -6.12 -15.43
CA LYS A 206 -2.75 -5.40 -16.58
C LYS A 206 -4.17 -5.88 -16.84
N LYS A 207 -4.94 -5.11 -17.62
CA LYS A 207 -6.29 -5.50 -18.03
C LYS A 207 -6.27 -6.90 -18.65
N SER A 208 -7.14 -7.76 -18.15
CA SER A 208 -7.30 -9.15 -18.58
C SER A 208 -8.79 -9.48 -18.66
N ASP A 209 -9.16 -10.32 -19.63
CA ASP A 209 -10.54 -10.82 -19.77
C ASP A 209 -10.83 -11.98 -18.81
N THR A 210 -9.79 -12.60 -18.24
CA THR A 210 -9.91 -13.84 -17.44
C THR A 210 -9.67 -13.65 -15.95
N ALA A 211 -9.10 -12.51 -15.54
CA ALA A 211 -8.79 -12.22 -14.15
C ALA A 211 -9.02 -10.73 -13.83
N GLY A 212 -9.49 -10.46 -12.61
CA GLY A 212 -9.71 -9.08 -12.15
C GLY A 212 -8.41 -8.28 -12.08
N HIS A 213 -8.50 -6.98 -12.35
CA HIS A 213 -7.35 -6.08 -12.35
C HIS A 213 -6.92 -5.72 -10.93
N VAL A 214 -5.62 -5.83 -10.63
CA VAL A 214 -5.09 -5.53 -9.28
C VAL A 214 -5.39 -4.09 -8.85
N GLY A 215 -5.26 -3.14 -9.77
CA GLY A 215 -5.53 -1.73 -9.51
C GLY A 215 -6.99 -1.42 -9.25
N GLU A 216 -7.93 -2.20 -9.79
CA GLU A 216 -9.36 -1.98 -9.49
C GLU A 216 -9.64 -2.32 -8.01
N TRP A 217 -9.07 -3.42 -7.52
CA TRP A 217 -9.19 -3.76 -6.11
C TRP A 217 -8.44 -2.79 -5.20
N MET A 218 -7.26 -2.32 -5.60
CA MET A 218 -6.56 -1.26 -4.85
C MET A 218 -7.41 0.01 -4.80
N PHE A 219 -8.08 0.39 -5.88
CA PHE A 219 -8.98 1.55 -5.90
C PHE A 219 -10.10 1.42 -4.87
N TYR A 220 -10.84 0.30 -4.86
CA TYR A 220 -11.92 0.11 -3.89
C TYR A 220 -11.42 0.16 -2.44
N ASN A 221 -10.27 -0.45 -2.14
CA ASN A 221 -9.71 -0.38 -0.77
C ASN A 221 -9.26 1.05 -0.39
N ALA A 222 -8.72 1.82 -1.34
CA ALA A 222 -8.14 3.12 -1.06
C ALA A 222 -9.15 4.28 -1.12
N HIS A 223 -10.15 4.24 -2.00
CA HIS A 223 -10.93 5.41 -2.37
C HIS A 223 -11.63 6.07 -1.17
N GLY A 224 -12.50 5.34 -0.49
CA GLY A 224 -13.26 5.85 0.67
C GLY A 224 -12.35 6.30 1.83
N PRO A 225 -11.41 5.47 2.31
CA PRO A 225 -10.48 5.88 3.37
C PRO A 225 -9.60 7.07 2.98
N THR A 226 -9.20 7.17 1.70
CA THR A 226 -8.38 8.28 1.23
C THR A 226 -9.16 9.57 1.25
N GLU A 227 -10.37 9.57 0.67
CA GLU A 227 -11.25 10.74 0.66
C GLU A 227 -11.57 11.23 2.07
N CYS A 228 -11.91 10.31 2.98
CA CYS A 228 -12.39 10.65 4.31
C CYS A 228 -11.30 10.94 5.36
N ILE A 229 -10.11 10.33 5.22
CA ILE A 229 -9.14 10.26 6.33
C ILE A 229 -7.77 10.85 5.94
N THR A 230 -7.20 10.44 4.80
CA THR A 230 -5.78 10.70 4.53
C THR A 230 -5.53 11.84 3.55
N ASN A 231 -6.45 12.13 2.62
CA ASN A 231 -6.23 13.13 1.57
C ASN A 231 -6.14 14.55 2.15
N GLY A 232 -7.07 14.94 3.02
CA GLY A 232 -7.05 16.26 3.67
C GLY A 232 -5.74 16.54 4.43
N PRO A 233 -5.30 15.65 5.34
CA PRO A 233 -4.00 15.79 6.02
C PRO A 233 -2.80 15.81 5.06
N TRP A 234 -2.82 15.02 3.99
CA TRP A 234 -1.73 15.01 3.02
C TRP A 234 -1.63 16.32 2.24
N GLN A 235 -2.76 16.83 1.73
CA GLN A 235 -2.82 18.13 1.04
C GLN A 235 -2.36 19.27 1.94
N GLU A 236 -2.85 19.32 3.19
CA GLU A 236 -2.46 20.33 4.17
C GLU A 236 -0.95 20.28 4.47
N ALA A 237 -0.37 19.09 4.64
CA ALA A 237 1.07 18.94 4.83
C ALA A 237 1.86 19.41 3.59
N GLU A 238 1.39 19.07 2.38
CA GLU A 238 2.01 19.49 1.12
C GLU A 238 1.96 21.02 0.96
N GLU A 239 0.83 21.66 1.25
CA GLU A 239 0.64 23.12 1.19
C GLU A 239 1.52 23.87 2.20
N ARG A 240 1.82 23.23 3.34
CA ARG A 240 2.78 23.72 4.33
C ARG A 240 4.24 23.42 3.96
N GLY A 241 4.47 22.86 2.77
CA GLY A 241 5.80 22.60 2.22
C GLY A 241 6.51 21.40 2.82
N TRP A 242 5.79 20.47 3.45
CA TRP A 242 6.40 19.26 4.02
C TRP A 242 6.85 18.35 2.89
N THR A 243 8.13 17.96 2.89
CA THR A 243 8.66 16.98 1.92
C THR A 243 8.77 15.58 2.51
N THR A 244 8.57 15.44 3.81
CA THR A 244 8.61 14.16 4.56
C THR A 244 7.64 14.23 5.74
N TRP A 245 7.19 13.07 6.22
CA TRP A 245 6.34 13.01 7.41
C TRP A 245 7.12 13.12 8.72
N GLN A 246 6.44 13.68 9.71
CA GLN A 246 6.90 13.85 11.09
C GLN A 246 6.12 12.92 12.02
N GLU A 247 6.74 12.47 13.11
CA GLU A 247 6.10 11.72 14.21
C GLU A 247 6.56 12.25 15.57
#